data_AF-A0A417HBB9-F1
#
_entry.id   AF-A0A417HBB9-F1
#
_cell.length_a   1.000
_cell.length_b   1.000
_cell.length_c   1.000
_cell.angle_alpha   90.00
_cell.angle_beta   90.00
_cell.angle_gamma   90.00
#
_symmetry.space_group_name_H-M   'P 1'
#
loop_
_entity.id
_entity.type
_entity.pdbx_description
1 polymer ?
#
loop_
_entity_poly.entity_id
_entity_poly.type
_entity_poly.pdbx_seq_one_letter_code
_entity_poly.pdbx_strand_id
1 'polypeptide(L)'
;MRKLLTILLAAVLCLSLAACGGPDKQPAIDAYNELAKNYNKFVEISNEDLSGWSEEDIDYMNSIADAITQYGEQLESDDELTQEQLDEMVKACNEFNGVIEEYLENEE
;
A
#
# COMPACT_ATOMS: atom_id res chain seq x y z
N MET A 1 6.36 -22.63 1.27
CA MET A 1 5.54 -22.28 0.09
C MET A 1 5.81 -20.81 -0.17
N ARG A 2 6.34 -20.46 -1.34
CA ARG A 2 6.48 -19.07 -1.76
C ARG A 2 5.07 -18.50 -1.89
N LYS A 3 4.73 -17.46 -1.13
CA LYS A 3 3.43 -16.79 -1.17
C LYS A 3 3.61 -15.32 -0.85
N LEU A 4 2.90 -14.50 -1.61
CA LEU A 4 2.77 -13.07 -1.34
C LEU A 4 1.73 -12.86 -0.25
N LEU A 5 2.00 -11.92 0.66
CA LEU A 5 1.09 -11.58 1.75
C LEU A 5 -0.15 -10.87 1.21
N THR A 6 -1.33 -11.18 1.75
CA THR A 6 -2.58 -10.47 1.42
C THR A 6 -2.90 -9.47 2.51
N ILE A 7 -3.49 -8.33 2.14
CA ILE A 7 -3.77 -7.24 3.07
C ILE A 7 -5.27 -7.20 3.40
N LEU A 8 -5.60 -7.07 4.68
CA LEU A 8 -6.98 -6.93 5.14
C LEU A 8 -7.48 -5.50 4.87
N LEU A 9 -8.22 -5.30 3.77
CA LEU A 9 -8.85 -4.05 3.33
C LEU A 9 -9.84 -3.40 4.34
N ALA A 10 -10.16 -4.04 5.46
CA ALA A 10 -11.31 -3.71 6.30
C ALA A 10 -11.20 -2.38 7.07
N ALA A 11 -10.03 -1.75 7.11
CA ALA A 11 -9.81 -0.52 7.89
C ALA A 11 -9.84 0.78 7.04
N VAL A 12 -9.83 0.63 5.71
CA VAL A 12 -9.73 1.70 4.69
C VAL A 12 -10.92 2.68 4.63
N LEU A 13 -12.12 2.26 5.05
CA LEU A 13 -13.36 3.02 4.79
C LEU A 13 -13.81 3.91 5.96
N CYS A 14 -13.04 4.01 7.04
CA CYS A 14 -13.49 4.61 8.30
C CYS A 14 -12.78 5.92 8.70
N LEU A 15 -11.81 6.41 7.92
CA LEU A 15 -11.07 7.64 8.23
C LEU A 15 -11.93 8.88 7.94
N SER A 16 -12.86 9.17 8.85
CA SER A 16 -13.67 10.38 8.82
C SER A 16 -12.82 11.61 9.14
N LEU A 17 -12.76 12.58 8.22
CA LEU A 17 -12.11 13.88 8.39
C LEU A 17 -12.63 14.61 9.65
N ALA A 18 -11.89 14.52 10.75
CA ALA A 18 -12.00 15.47 11.84
C ALA A 18 -11.15 16.71 11.48
N ALA A 19 -11.74 17.63 10.73
CA ALA A 19 -11.10 18.91 10.40
C ALA A 19 -10.96 19.77 11.67
N CYS A 20 -9.81 19.68 12.33
CA CYS A 20 -9.43 20.60 13.40
C CYS A 20 -7.91 20.91 13.34
N GLY A 21 -7.51 21.77 12.39
CA GLY A 21 -6.26 22.53 12.47
C GLY A 21 -4.92 21.82 12.21
N GLY A 22 -4.91 20.55 11.81
CA GLY A 22 -3.68 19.78 11.49
C GLY A 22 -3.38 19.67 9.98
N PRO A 23 -2.25 19.02 9.61
CA PRO A 23 -1.89 18.69 8.22
C PRO A 23 -2.98 17.88 7.51
N ASP A 24 -3.09 18.07 6.19
CA ASP A 24 -4.11 17.39 5.39
C ASP A 24 -3.67 15.95 5.10
N LYS A 25 -4.29 14.98 5.79
CA LYS A 25 -4.02 13.54 5.59
C LYS A 25 -4.62 12.99 4.29
N GLN A 26 -5.53 13.71 3.61
CA GLN A 26 -6.30 13.16 2.49
C GLN A 26 -5.44 12.66 1.33
N PRO A 27 -4.39 13.38 0.87
CA PRO A 27 -3.54 12.90 -0.22
C PRO A 27 -2.83 11.58 0.12
N ALA A 28 -2.39 11.41 1.36
CA ALA A 28 -1.75 10.18 1.83
C ALA A 28 -2.76 9.03 1.90
N ILE A 29 -3.98 9.29 2.36
CA ILE A 29 -5.09 8.31 2.37
C ILE A 29 -5.42 7.86 0.95
N ASP A 30 -5.51 8.79 -0.01
CA ASP A 30 -5.85 8.46 -1.40
C ASP A 30 -4.77 7.59 -2.04
N ALA A 31 -3.49 7.97 -1.92
CA ALA A 31 -2.36 7.20 -2.44
C ALA A 31 -2.24 5.81 -1.77
N TYR A 32 -2.46 5.75 -0.45
CA TYR A 32 -2.51 4.51 0.31
C TYR A 32 -3.60 3.55 -0.20
N ASN A 33 -4.82 4.07 -0.40
CA ASN A 33 -5.96 3.28 -0.84
C ASN A 33 -5.78 2.71 -2.24
N GLU A 34 -5.19 3.51 -3.14
CA GLU A 34 -4.86 3.07 -4.50
C GLU A 34 -3.82 1.94 -4.48
N LEU A 35 -2.72 2.13 -3.75
CA LEU A 35 -1.69 1.13 -3.56
C LEU A 35 -2.27 -0.18 -2.96
N ALA A 36 -3.04 -0.09 -1.87
CA ALA A 36 -3.61 -1.27 -1.21
C ALA A 36 -4.58 -2.04 -2.12
N LYS A 37 -5.36 -1.33 -2.93
CA LYS A 37 -6.26 -1.95 -3.92
C LYS A 37 -5.46 -2.66 -5.01
N ASN A 38 -4.47 -2.01 -5.61
CA ASN A 38 -3.68 -2.57 -6.69
C ASN A 38 -2.82 -3.74 -6.22
N TYR A 39 -2.23 -3.64 -5.02
CA TYR A 39 -1.48 -4.74 -4.42
C TYR A 39 -2.35 -5.99 -4.20
N ASN A 40 -3.59 -5.84 -3.72
CA ASN A 40 -4.49 -6.99 -3.56
C ASN A 40 -4.83 -7.64 -4.92
N LYS A 41 -5.06 -6.85 -5.99
CA LYS A 41 -5.24 -7.38 -7.35
C LYS A 41 -3.99 -8.16 -7.80
N PHE A 42 -2.81 -7.59 -7.56
CA PHE A 42 -1.53 -8.24 -7.86
C PHE A 42 -1.37 -9.57 -7.11
N VAL A 43 -1.63 -9.60 -5.80
CA VAL A 43 -1.54 -10.80 -4.97
C VAL A 43 -2.51 -11.89 -5.42
N GLU A 44 -3.73 -11.52 -5.83
CA GLU A 44 -4.73 -12.47 -6.34
C GLU A 44 -4.23 -13.19 -7.59
N ILE A 45 -3.66 -12.46 -8.55
CA ILE A 45 -3.12 -13.00 -9.81
C ILE A 45 -1.81 -13.77 -9.54
N SER A 46 -0.84 -13.12 -8.90
CA SER A 46 0.51 -13.66 -8.77
C SER A 46 0.58 -14.91 -7.89
N ASN A 47 -0.28 -15.06 -6.87
CA ASN A 47 -0.28 -16.28 -6.07
C ASN A 47 -0.83 -17.52 -6.82
N GLU A 48 -1.39 -17.37 -8.03
CA GLU A 48 -1.74 -18.50 -8.88
C GLU A 48 -0.50 -19.26 -9.36
N ASP A 49 0.57 -18.53 -9.72
CA ASP A 49 1.87 -19.11 -10.09
C ASP A 49 3.06 -18.19 -9.76
N LEU A 50 3.87 -18.61 -8.78
CA LEU A 50 5.11 -17.94 -8.38
C LEU A 50 6.36 -18.70 -8.82
N SER A 51 6.25 -19.64 -9.78
CA SER A 51 7.37 -20.48 -10.18
C SER A 51 8.51 -19.72 -10.87
N GLY A 52 8.19 -18.61 -11.54
CA GLY A 52 9.15 -17.68 -12.16
C GLY A 52 9.77 -16.64 -11.22
N TRP A 53 9.26 -16.51 -9.99
CA TRP A 53 9.67 -15.47 -9.06
C TRP A 53 10.90 -15.88 -8.25
N SER A 54 11.89 -14.99 -8.17
CA SER A 54 13.00 -15.18 -7.25
C SER A 54 12.57 -14.93 -5.79
N GLU A 55 13.40 -15.35 -4.85
CA GLU A 55 13.15 -15.05 -3.43
C GLU A 55 13.26 -13.56 -3.14
N GLU A 56 14.18 -12.85 -3.82
CA GLU A 56 14.34 -11.40 -3.73
C GLU A 56 13.10 -10.66 -4.24
N ASP A 57 12.50 -11.10 -5.34
CA ASP A 57 11.27 -10.50 -5.87
C ASP A 57 10.10 -10.69 -4.89
N ILE A 58 9.98 -11.89 -4.30
CA ILE A 58 8.94 -12.19 -3.32
C ILE A 58 9.14 -11.36 -2.05
N ASP A 59 10.38 -11.26 -1.56
CA ASP A 59 10.71 -10.48 -0.37
C ASP A 59 10.45 -9.00 -0.60
N TYR A 60 10.78 -8.47 -1.79
CA TYR A 60 10.50 -7.10 -2.17
C TYR A 60 8.99 -6.84 -2.19
N MET A 61 8.20 -7.68 -2.85
CA MET A 61 6.75 -7.50 -2.88
C MET A 61 6.10 -7.69 -1.50
N ASN A 62 6.65 -8.54 -0.63
CA ASN A 62 6.19 -8.63 0.76
C ASN A 62 6.56 -7.39 1.58
N SER A 63 7.69 -6.74 1.29
CA SER A 63 8.04 -5.46 1.94
C SER A 63 7.04 -4.35 1.60
N ILE A 64 6.40 -4.40 0.42
CA ILE A 64 5.31 -3.49 0.06
C ILE A 64 4.06 -3.79 0.91
N ALA A 65 3.74 -5.06 1.18
CA ALA A 65 2.64 -5.40 2.10
C ALA A 65 2.90 -4.91 3.52
N ASP A 66 4.15 -5.01 3.99
CA ASP A 66 4.55 -4.48 5.29
C ASP A 66 4.40 -2.96 5.35
N ALA A 67 4.82 -2.25 4.28
CA ALA A 67 4.66 -0.80 4.18
C ALA A 67 3.18 -0.38 4.18
N ILE A 68 2.33 -1.07 3.42
CA ILE A 68 0.88 -0.81 3.41
C ILE A 68 0.30 -1.06 4.82
N THR A 69 0.70 -2.14 5.50
CA THR A 69 0.23 -2.39 6.87
C THR A 69 0.64 -1.26 7.82
N GLN A 70 1.91 -0.85 7.78
CA GLN A 70 2.44 0.23 8.60
C GLN A 70 1.76 1.59 8.30
N TYR A 71 1.56 1.94 7.03
CA TYR A 71 0.95 3.20 6.65
C TYR A 71 -0.53 3.24 7.02
N GLY A 72 -1.26 2.13 6.89
CA GLY A 72 -2.63 2.01 7.37
C GLY A 72 -2.74 2.31 8.86
N GLU A 73 -1.89 1.67 9.68
CA GLU A 73 -1.83 1.90 11.13
C GLU A 73 -1.54 3.37 11.49
N GLN A 74 -0.61 4.02 10.76
CA GLN A 74 -0.27 5.44 10.99
C GLN A 74 -1.39 6.39 10.58
N LEU A 75 -2.07 6.11 9.48
CA LEU A 75 -3.17 6.95 9.00
C LEU A 75 -4.39 6.82 9.91
N GLU A 76 -4.64 5.61 10.44
CA GLU A 76 -5.71 5.31 11.40
C GLU A 76 -5.46 5.81 12.81
N SER A 77 -4.20 6.02 13.20
CA SER A 77 -3.91 6.50 14.54
C SER A 77 -4.31 7.98 14.71
N ASP A 78 -4.66 8.30 15.95
CA ASP A 78 -4.89 9.68 16.40
C ASP A 78 -3.57 10.49 16.51
N ASP A 79 -2.42 9.89 16.15
CA ASP A 79 -1.14 10.58 16.20
C ASP A 79 -1.09 11.71 15.17
N GLU A 80 -0.46 12.81 15.60
CA GLU A 80 -0.23 13.97 14.75
C GLU A 80 0.93 13.66 13.79
N LEU A 81 0.60 13.36 12.53
CA LEU A 81 1.56 13.25 11.44
C LEU A 81 1.89 14.65 10.92
N THR A 82 3.18 14.92 10.70
CA THR A 82 3.61 16.15 10.05
C THR A 82 3.30 16.10 8.54
N GLN A 83 3.24 17.27 7.90
CA GLN A 83 3.08 17.32 6.43
C GLN A 83 4.23 16.60 5.72
N GLU A 84 5.46 16.68 6.24
CA GLU A 84 6.63 16.00 5.67
C GLU A 84 6.45 14.47 5.71
N GLN A 85 5.97 13.92 6.83
CA GLN A 85 5.68 12.48 6.93
C GLN A 85 4.57 12.02 5.97
N LEU A 86 3.52 12.85 5.81
CA LEU A 86 2.43 12.57 4.86
C LEU A 86 2.92 12.62 3.41
N ASP A 87 3.76 13.61 3.07
CA ASP A 87 4.33 13.75 1.72
C ASP A 87 5.29 12.60 1.40
N GLU A 88 6.09 12.15 2.37
CA GLU A 88 6.93 10.95 2.25
C GLU A 88 6.09 9.69 2.02
N MET A 89 4.98 9.54 2.74
CA MET A 89 4.05 8.43 2.56
C MET A 89 3.41 8.45 1.17
N VAL A 90 2.95 9.61 0.69
CA VAL A 90 2.42 9.76 -0.68
C VAL A 90 3.46 9.35 -1.71
N LYS A 91 4.69 9.82 -1.57
CA LYS A 91 5.78 9.50 -2.48
C LYS A 91 6.06 7.99 -2.50
N ALA A 92 6.20 7.37 -1.32
CA ALA A 92 6.44 5.93 -1.22
C ALA A 92 5.28 5.12 -1.81
N CYS A 93 4.03 5.51 -1.52
CA CYS A 93 2.86 4.84 -2.08
C CYS A 93 2.85 4.89 -3.62
N ASN A 94 3.14 6.06 -4.20
CA ASN A 94 3.20 6.22 -5.65
C ASN A 94 4.35 5.42 -6.29
N GLU A 95 5.53 5.37 -5.65
CA GLU A 95 6.66 4.58 -6.12
C GLU A 95 6.33 3.08 -6.13
N PHE A 96 5.75 2.55 -5.04
CA PHE A 96 5.32 1.16 -4.99
C PHE A 96 4.19 0.85 -5.96
N ASN A 97 3.23 1.76 -6.11
CA ASN A 97 2.11 1.58 -7.00
C ASN A 97 2.58 1.53 -8.47
N GLY A 98 3.56 2.35 -8.86
CA GLY A 98 4.15 2.28 -10.19
C GLY A 98 4.77 0.92 -10.51
N VAL A 99 5.45 0.28 -9.55
CA VAL A 99 5.98 -1.09 -9.73
C VAL A 99 4.86 -2.12 -9.90
N ILE A 100 3.79 -2.01 -9.09
CA ILE A 100 2.66 -2.94 -9.16
C ILE A 100 1.89 -2.76 -10.47
N GLU A 101 1.67 -1.52 -10.91
CA GLU A 101 0.99 -1.22 -12.17
C GLU A 101 1.78 -1.73 -13.37
N GLU A 102 3.10 -1.52 -13.39
CA GLU A 102 3.96 -2.07 -14.45
C GLU A 102 3.84 -3.60 -14.52
N TYR A 103 3.74 -4.28 -13.38
CA TYR A 103 3.49 -5.73 -13.37
C TYR A 103 2.10 -6.07 -13.93
N LEU A 104 1.05 -5.41 -13.42
CA LEU A 104 -0.33 -5.68 -13.82
C LEU A 104 -0.58 -5.41 -15.31
N GLU A 105 0.05 -4.39 -15.89
CA GLU A 105 -0.04 -4.09 -17.33
C GLU A 105 0.63 -5.16 -18.20
N ASN A 106 1.66 -5.84 -17.68
CA ASN A 106 2.36 -6.91 -18.41
C ASN A 106 1.64 -8.27 -18.34
N GLU A 107 0.65 -8.42 -17.47
CA GLU A 107 -0.14 -9.66 -17.29
C GLU A 107 -1.51 -9.63 -18.00
N GLU A 108 -1.90 -8.51 -18.63
CA GLU A 108 -3.12 -8.36 -19.46
C GLU A 108 -2.92 -8.80 -20.93
#